data_AF-A0AAW2H6Q0-F1
#
_entry.id   AF-A0AAW2H6Q0-F1
#
_cell.length_a   1.000
_cell.length_b   1.000
_cell.length_c   1.000
_cell.angle_alpha   90.00
_cell.angle_beta   90.00
_cell.angle_gamma   90.00
#
_symmetry.space_group_name_H-M   'P 1'
#
loop_
_entity.id
_entity.type
_entity.pdbx_description
1 polymer ?
#
loop_
_entity_poly.entity_id
_entity_poly.type
_entity_poly.pdbx_seq_one_letter_code
_entity_poly.pdbx_strand_id
1 'polypeptide(L)'
;MAMIMFFAFVTNIVLARFTPLKYIFLTGHHTMFMATLVAVILHTAGLSTTTVIISGSLLTGFLMVLMPAIAQPFTCKVTGSNELAMGHFSTLSYIIAGYIGEKWGNKERTTEHLNMPTALLFLRDTPVAISFTMSIFFLVSSLFAGQAYVSQLAQEQNWIVFSLIQSLRFAGGVYIILQGVKMLISEIIPAFKGISQKLVPGAKPALDCPMVFAYAPNAVLFGFISSFLAGIVVMLIQIYFCWTVIVPGVVAHFFLGATSGVYGNATGGFRGAILGSFVQGLIISFLPMLLIPVLGNLGIYSTTFSDMDFAVIGLFLGYIAPFLGGL
;
A
#
# COMPACT_ATOMS: atom_id res chain seq x y z
N MET A 1 -4.66 -16.28 -14.85
CA MET A 1 -4.43 -14.90 -14.37
C MET A 1 -5.18 -13.86 -15.22
N ALA A 2 -4.81 -13.65 -16.49
CA ALA A 2 -5.47 -12.65 -17.35
C ALA A 2 -7.00 -12.83 -17.45
N MET A 3 -7.47 -14.07 -17.61
CA MET A 3 -8.91 -14.38 -17.63
C MET A 3 -9.59 -14.03 -16.30
N ILE A 4 -8.94 -14.30 -15.17
CA ILE A 4 -9.47 -13.95 -13.86
C ILE A 4 -9.58 -12.44 -13.71
N MET A 5 -8.54 -11.69 -14.11
CA MET A 5 -8.57 -10.23 -14.06
C MET A 5 -9.73 -9.64 -14.88
N PHE A 6 -9.93 -10.13 -16.10
CA PHE A 6 -11.02 -9.69 -16.98
C PHE A 6 -12.39 -9.95 -16.36
N PHE A 7 -12.67 -11.20 -15.97
CA PHE A 7 -13.97 -11.57 -15.41
C PHE A 7 -14.19 -11.05 -13.99
N ALA A 8 -13.12 -10.79 -13.22
CA ALA A 8 -13.20 -10.10 -11.93
C ALA A 8 -13.67 -8.67 -12.09
N PHE A 9 -13.20 -7.95 -13.12
CA PHE A 9 -13.70 -6.61 -13.41
C PHE A 9 -15.17 -6.61 -13.85
N VAL A 10 -15.59 -7.59 -14.66
CA VAL A 10 -17.02 -7.79 -14.98
C VAL A 10 -17.83 -8.05 -13.71
N THR A 11 -17.33 -8.93 -12.83
CA THR A 11 -17.96 -9.23 -11.54
C THR A 11 -18.06 -7.98 -10.66
N ASN A 12 -17.01 -7.16 -10.59
CA ASN A 12 -17.00 -5.89 -9.87
C ASN A 12 -18.11 -4.94 -10.38
N ILE A 13 -18.26 -4.79 -11.69
CA ILE A 13 -19.33 -3.97 -12.29
C ILE A 13 -20.72 -4.53 -11.94
N VAL A 14 -20.92 -5.84 -12.09
CA VAL A 14 -22.21 -6.51 -11.80
C VAL A 14 -22.58 -6.32 -10.33
N LEU A 15 -21.66 -6.59 -9.41
CA LEU A 15 -21.88 -6.42 -7.98
C LEU A 15 -22.15 -4.95 -7.64
N ALA A 16 -21.39 -4.00 -8.20
CA ALA A 16 -21.62 -2.58 -7.96
C ALA A 16 -22.96 -2.09 -8.54
N ARG A 17 -23.43 -2.68 -9.66
CA ARG A 17 -24.75 -2.38 -10.25
C ARG A 17 -25.88 -2.81 -9.32
N PHE A 18 -25.85 -4.06 -8.86
CA PHE A 18 -27.02 -4.67 -8.22
C PHE A 18 -26.98 -4.70 -6.70
N THR A 19 -25.84 -4.44 -6.06
CA THR A 19 -25.72 -4.38 -4.60
C THR A 19 -25.61 -2.93 -4.08
N PRO A 20 -25.74 -2.69 -2.77
CA PRO A 20 -25.48 -1.37 -2.17
C PRO A 20 -24.02 -0.91 -2.25
N LEU A 21 -23.10 -1.82 -2.59
CA LEU A 21 -21.67 -1.55 -2.60
C LEU A 21 -21.25 -0.88 -3.91
N LYS A 22 -21.38 0.45 -3.97
CA LYS A 22 -21.21 1.24 -5.21
C LYS A 22 -19.75 1.61 -5.50
N TYR A 23 -18.87 0.62 -5.67
CA TYR A 23 -17.43 0.83 -5.88
C TYR A 23 -16.91 0.13 -7.13
N ILE A 24 -16.23 0.88 -8.00
CA ILE A 24 -15.57 0.35 -9.19
C ILE A 24 -14.06 0.46 -9.01
N PHE A 25 -13.40 -0.68 -9.01
CA PHE A 25 -11.97 -0.78 -8.71
C PHE A 25 -11.14 -0.59 -9.98
N LEU A 26 -10.35 0.49 -10.02
CA LEU A 26 -9.64 0.91 -11.23
C LEU A 26 -8.13 0.61 -11.20
N THR A 27 -7.63 -0.01 -10.13
CA THR A 27 -6.21 -0.34 -9.99
C THR A 27 -5.90 -1.70 -10.61
N GLY A 28 -5.66 -1.69 -11.92
CA GLY A 28 -5.47 -2.91 -12.73
C GLY A 28 -4.31 -3.78 -12.27
N HIS A 29 -3.17 -3.20 -11.91
CA HIS A 29 -2.00 -3.99 -11.48
C HIS A 29 -2.21 -4.71 -10.14
N HIS A 30 -2.94 -4.10 -9.19
CA HIS A 30 -3.36 -4.79 -7.97
C HIS A 30 -4.38 -5.90 -8.26
N THR A 31 -5.30 -5.68 -9.20
CA THR A 31 -6.22 -6.72 -9.67
C THR A 31 -5.45 -7.90 -10.26
N MET A 32 -4.40 -7.62 -11.04
CA MET A 32 -3.51 -8.65 -11.57
C MET A 32 -2.81 -9.43 -10.45
N PHE A 33 -2.26 -8.76 -9.43
CA PHE A 33 -1.59 -9.44 -8.31
C PHE A 33 -2.53 -10.31 -7.48
N MET A 34 -3.74 -9.83 -7.17
CA MET A 34 -4.75 -10.65 -6.48
C MET A 34 -5.18 -11.84 -7.35
N ALA A 35 -5.43 -11.60 -8.64
CA ALA A 35 -5.77 -12.66 -9.59
C ALA A 35 -4.66 -13.72 -9.70
N THR A 36 -3.39 -13.31 -9.66
CA THR A 36 -2.22 -14.20 -9.64
C THR A 36 -2.19 -15.04 -8.36
N LEU A 37 -2.30 -14.41 -7.19
CA LEU A 37 -2.32 -15.09 -5.90
C LEU A 37 -3.42 -16.16 -5.85
N VAL A 38 -4.65 -15.77 -6.16
CA VAL A 38 -5.82 -16.66 -6.13
C VAL A 38 -5.66 -17.79 -7.15
N ALA A 39 -5.20 -17.49 -8.36
CA ALA A 39 -4.96 -18.50 -9.38
C ALA A 39 -3.94 -19.55 -8.93
N VAL A 40 -2.84 -19.09 -8.34
CA VAL A 40 -1.78 -19.97 -7.86
C VAL A 40 -2.30 -20.89 -6.78
N ILE A 41 -2.91 -20.37 -5.72
CA ILE A 41 -3.34 -21.18 -4.56
C ILE A 41 -4.40 -22.20 -4.96
N LEU A 42 -5.36 -21.80 -5.79
CA LEU A 42 -6.41 -22.71 -6.24
C LEU A 42 -5.88 -23.78 -7.22
N HIS A 43 -4.92 -23.43 -8.06
CA HIS A 43 -4.28 -24.38 -8.96
C HIS A 43 -3.36 -25.35 -8.21
N THR A 44 -2.61 -24.88 -7.21
CA THR A 44 -1.79 -25.77 -6.35
C THR A 44 -2.66 -26.69 -5.49
N ALA A 45 -3.90 -26.30 -5.19
CA ALA A 45 -4.93 -27.15 -4.58
C ALA A 45 -5.53 -28.21 -5.54
N GLY A 46 -5.03 -28.34 -6.77
CA GLY A 46 -5.49 -29.38 -7.71
C GLY A 46 -6.83 -29.09 -8.40
N LEU A 47 -7.36 -27.87 -8.31
CA LEU A 47 -8.60 -27.50 -9.00
C LEU A 47 -8.38 -27.39 -10.51
N SER A 48 -9.40 -27.77 -11.28
CA SER A 48 -9.38 -27.61 -12.74
C SER A 48 -9.24 -26.14 -13.15
N THR A 49 -8.58 -25.88 -14.28
CA THR A 49 -8.40 -24.52 -14.81
C THR A 49 -9.70 -23.74 -14.92
N THR A 50 -10.79 -24.38 -15.36
CA THR A 50 -12.11 -23.75 -15.47
C THR A 50 -12.64 -23.33 -14.10
N THR A 51 -12.55 -24.22 -13.10
CA THR A 51 -12.95 -23.91 -11.73
C THR A 51 -12.15 -22.74 -11.17
N VAL A 52 -10.83 -22.75 -11.34
CA VAL A 52 -9.91 -21.69 -10.90
C VAL A 52 -10.27 -20.34 -11.53
N ILE A 53 -10.60 -20.33 -12.82
CA ILE A 53 -11.02 -19.10 -13.51
C ILE A 53 -12.32 -18.58 -12.91
N ILE A 54 -13.34 -19.42 -12.75
CA ILE A 54 -14.65 -18.99 -12.24
C ILE A 54 -14.54 -18.51 -10.80
N SER A 55 -14.01 -19.33 -9.89
CA SER A 55 -13.92 -18.99 -8.47
C SER A 55 -12.97 -17.82 -8.24
N GLY A 56 -11.84 -17.77 -8.93
CA GLY A 56 -10.90 -16.66 -8.85
C GLY A 56 -11.49 -15.34 -9.32
N SER A 57 -12.29 -15.35 -10.37
CA SER A 57 -12.98 -14.16 -10.89
C SER A 57 -14.03 -13.65 -9.91
N LEU A 58 -14.84 -14.56 -9.36
CA LEU A 58 -15.88 -14.22 -8.39
C LEU A 58 -15.28 -13.66 -7.09
N LEU A 59 -14.26 -14.31 -6.55
CA LEU A 59 -13.58 -13.87 -5.33
C LEU A 59 -12.89 -12.52 -5.55
N THR A 60 -12.07 -12.39 -6.59
CA THR A 60 -11.34 -11.14 -6.87
C THR A 60 -12.31 -9.99 -7.13
N GLY A 61 -13.35 -10.21 -7.94
CA GLY A 61 -14.38 -9.20 -8.23
C GLY A 61 -15.20 -8.81 -7.01
N PHE A 62 -15.46 -9.75 -6.09
CA PHE A 62 -16.07 -9.45 -4.80
C PHE A 62 -15.17 -8.59 -3.92
N LEU A 63 -13.88 -8.92 -3.81
CA LEU A 63 -12.89 -8.15 -3.04
C LEU A 63 -12.72 -6.73 -3.58
N MET A 64 -12.78 -6.55 -4.91
CA MET A 64 -12.76 -5.25 -5.58
C MET A 64 -13.92 -4.32 -5.19
N VAL A 65 -15.03 -4.87 -4.68
CA VAL A 65 -16.16 -4.10 -4.17
C VAL A 65 -16.12 -3.98 -2.64
N LEU A 66 -15.78 -5.08 -1.96
CA LEU A 66 -15.78 -5.17 -0.50
C LEU A 66 -14.68 -4.30 0.12
N MET A 67 -13.45 -4.37 -0.39
CA MET A 67 -12.30 -3.65 0.19
C MET A 67 -12.52 -2.13 0.19
N PRO A 68 -12.88 -1.49 -0.94
CA PRO A 68 -13.21 -0.06 -0.92
C PRO A 68 -14.36 0.27 0.03
N ALA A 69 -15.38 -0.60 0.13
CA ALA A 69 -16.51 -0.38 1.02
C ALA A 69 -16.12 -0.32 2.50
N ILE A 70 -15.27 -1.24 2.96
CA ILE A 70 -14.80 -1.26 4.35
C ILE A 70 -13.81 -0.12 4.65
N ALA A 71 -13.03 0.31 3.66
CA ALA A 71 -12.12 1.45 3.80
C ALA A 71 -12.86 2.79 3.84
N GLN A 72 -14.03 2.88 3.19
CA GLN A 72 -14.67 4.16 2.88
C GLN A 72 -14.84 5.10 4.08
N PRO A 73 -15.26 4.66 5.29
CA PRO A 73 -15.38 5.57 6.43
C PRO A 73 -14.06 6.28 6.79
N PHE A 74 -12.93 5.60 6.62
CA PHE A 74 -11.60 6.19 6.83
C PHE A 74 -11.15 7.01 5.62
N THR A 75 -11.42 6.55 4.40
CA THR A 75 -11.14 7.32 3.16
C THR A 75 -11.86 8.67 3.15
N CYS A 76 -13.11 8.73 3.64
CA CYS A 76 -13.86 9.98 3.78
C CYS A 76 -13.20 10.93 4.80
N LYS A 77 -12.62 10.42 5.89
CA LYS A 77 -11.90 11.24 6.89
C LYS A 77 -10.62 11.83 6.30
N VAL A 78 -9.95 11.08 5.43
CA VAL A 78 -8.74 11.55 4.73
C VAL A 78 -9.07 12.59 3.67
N THR A 79 -10.07 12.32 2.83
CA THR A 79 -10.37 13.12 1.65
C THR A 79 -11.31 14.30 1.92
N GLY A 80 -12.06 14.26 3.02
CA GLY A 80 -13.11 15.22 3.33
C GLY A 80 -14.35 15.10 2.43
N SER A 81 -14.42 14.09 1.55
CA SER A 81 -15.54 13.87 0.64
C SER A 81 -15.88 12.39 0.52
N ASN A 82 -17.02 12.08 -0.10
CA ASN A 82 -17.47 10.71 -0.36
C ASN A 82 -17.45 10.36 -1.85
N GLU A 83 -16.68 11.12 -2.64
CA GLU A 83 -16.66 11.00 -4.11
C GLU A 83 -15.65 9.99 -4.62
N LEU A 84 -14.55 9.77 -3.88
CA LEU A 84 -13.50 8.81 -4.21
C LEU A 84 -13.46 7.69 -3.18
N ALA A 85 -12.91 6.54 -3.60
CA ALA A 85 -12.71 5.39 -2.73
C ALA A 85 -11.28 4.83 -2.87
N MET A 86 -10.84 4.07 -1.87
CA MET A 86 -9.55 3.39 -1.90
C MET A 86 -9.64 2.07 -2.66
N GLY A 87 -8.97 1.99 -3.80
CA GLY A 87 -8.89 0.82 -4.67
C GLY A 87 -7.50 0.19 -4.64
N HIS A 88 -7.08 -0.31 -3.47
CA HIS A 88 -5.76 -0.92 -3.32
C HIS A 88 -5.81 -2.11 -2.35
N PHE A 89 -5.15 -3.22 -2.68
CA PHE A 89 -5.15 -4.45 -1.89
C PHE A 89 -4.14 -4.41 -0.73
N SER A 90 -4.27 -3.39 0.12
CA SER A 90 -3.69 -3.35 1.46
C SER A 90 -4.63 -2.61 2.43
N THR A 91 -5.92 -2.64 2.09
CA THR A 91 -7.01 -1.92 2.73
C THR A 91 -7.11 -2.22 4.21
N LEU A 92 -6.99 -3.49 4.61
CA LEU A 92 -7.07 -3.88 6.02
C LEU A 92 -5.98 -3.19 6.84
N SER A 93 -4.78 -3.04 6.30
CA SER A 93 -3.68 -2.36 6.98
C SER A 93 -3.93 -0.86 7.14
N TYR A 94 -4.57 -0.22 6.15
CA TYR A 94 -4.94 1.20 6.22
C TYR A 94 -6.05 1.45 7.25
N ILE A 95 -7.03 0.54 7.32
CA ILE A 95 -8.10 0.58 8.33
C ILE A 95 -7.50 0.40 9.71
N ILE A 96 -6.59 -0.56 9.90
CA ILE A 96 -5.86 -0.75 11.15
C ILE A 96 -5.13 0.55 11.52
N ALA A 97 -4.36 1.13 10.61
CA ALA A 97 -3.65 2.38 10.88
C ALA A 97 -4.60 3.53 11.28
N GLY A 98 -5.73 3.66 10.58
CA GLY A 98 -6.80 4.58 10.94
C GLY A 98 -7.33 4.33 12.35
N TYR A 99 -7.62 3.08 12.71
CA TYR A 99 -8.10 2.69 14.04
C TYR A 99 -7.06 2.91 15.15
N ILE A 100 -5.78 2.61 14.89
CA ILE A 100 -4.68 2.94 15.80
C ILE A 100 -4.68 4.45 16.08
N GLY A 101 -4.83 5.27 15.03
CA GLY A 101 -4.91 6.73 15.15
C GLY A 101 -6.10 7.20 15.98
N GLU A 102 -7.28 6.59 15.83
CA GLU A 102 -8.46 6.95 16.64
C GLU A 102 -8.26 6.66 18.13
N LYS A 103 -7.61 5.53 18.44
CA LYS A 103 -7.51 5.05 19.82
C LYS A 103 -6.33 5.65 20.59
N TRP A 104 -5.20 5.87 19.93
CA TRP A 104 -3.95 6.30 20.58
C TRP A 104 -3.38 7.61 20.02
N GLY A 105 -4.03 8.21 19.02
CA GLY A 105 -3.60 9.47 18.42
C GLY A 105 -4.11 10.72 19.14
N ASN A 106 -3.74 11.88 18.58
CA ASN A 106 -4.28 13.19 18.94
C ASN A 106 -4.49 14.02 17.66
N LYS A 107 -5.75 14.27 17.30
CA LYS A 107 -6.15 15.01 16.09
C LYS A 107 -5.67 16.47 16.07
N GLU A 108 -5.49 17.10 17.23
CA GLU A 108 -5.06 18.50 17.31
C GLU A 108 -3.63 18.72 16.80
N ARG A 109 -2.82 17.67 16.80
CA ARG A 109 -1.41 17.72 16.36
C ARG A 109 -1.22 16.99 15.04
N THR A 110 -1.80 17.50 13.96
CA THR A 110 -1.62 16.95 12.60
C THR A 110 -0.19 17.13 12.08
N THR A 111 0.27 16.20 11.22
CA THR A 111 1.56 16.28 10.51
C THR A 111 1.68 17.52 9.63
N GLU A 112 0.56 18.05 9.16
CA GLU A 112 0.52 19.20 8.24
C GLU A 112 0.66 20.54 8.97
N HIS A 113 0.49 20.57 10.30
CA HIS A 113 0.54 21.78 11.13
C HIS A 113 1.43 21.57 12.37
N LEU A 114 2.64 21.05 12.15
CA LEU A 114 3.64 20.96 13.21
C LEU A 114 4.26 22.34 13.46
N ASN A 115 4.20 22.80 14.70
CA ASN A 115 4.91 24.00 15.14
C ASN A 115 6.41 23.71 15.17
N MET A 116 7.14 24.29 14.22
CA MET A 116 8.59 24.10 14.07
C MET A 116 9.35 25.29 14.67
N PRO A 117 10.50 25.05 15.34
CA PRO A 117 11.39 26.13 15.76
C PRO A 117 11.89 26.90 14.54
N THR A 118 12.24 28.18 14.72
CA THR A 118 12.58 29.11 13.63
C THR A 118 13.65 28.58 12.67
N ALA A 119 14.66 27.87 13.18
CA ALA A 119 15.72 27.26 12.37
C ALA A 119 15.24 26.17 11.40
N LEU A 120 14.09 25.56 11.65
CA LEU A 120 13.51 24.47 10.85
C LEU A 120 12.29 24.93 10.03
N LEU A 121 12.02 26.24 9.95
CA LEU A 121 10.90 26.80 9.18
C LEU A 121 10.95 26.42 7.70
N PHE A 122 12.15 26.22 7.14
CA PHE A 122 12.33 25.80 5.75
C PHE A 122 11.73 24.40 5.46
N LEU A 123 11.57 23.54 6.48
CA LEU A 123 10.91 22.24 6.38
C LEU A 123 9.38 22.35 6.29
N ARG A 124 8.81 23.56 6.23
CA ARG A 124 7.40 23.76 5.88
C ARG A 124 7.14 23.57 4.39
N ASP A 125 8.15 23.78 3.55
CA ASP A 125 8.05 23.44 2.13
C ASP A 125 8.18 21.92 1.97
N THR A 126 7.13 21.28 1.45
CA THR A 126 7.04 19.82 1.37
C THR A 126 8.18 19.19 0.57
N PRO A 127 8.51 19.64 -0.67
CA PRO A 127 9.69 19.14 -1.39
C PRO A 127 11.00 19.26 -0.60
N VAL A 128 11.23 20.40 0.05
CA VAL A 128 12.42 20.62 0.87
C VAL A 128 12.42 19.69 2.10
N ALA A 129 11.29 19.51 2.76
CA ALA A 129 11.16 18.59 3.90
C ALA A 129 11.49 17.14 3.49
N ILE A 130 10.92 16.67 2.38
CA ILE A 130 11.15 15.32 1.85
C ILE A 130 12.63 15.14 1.50
N SER A 131 13.22 16.07 0.75
CA SER A 131 14.63 15.98 0.36
C SER A 131 15.56 15.97 1.57
N PHE A 132 15.31 16.82 2.57
CA PHE A 132 16.11 16.86 3.80
C PHE A 132 16.03 15.54 4.57
N THR A 133 14.82 15.04 4.82
CA THR A 133 14.63 13.79 5.56
C THR A 133 15.20 12.59 4.80
N MET A 134 15.02 12.54 3.47
CA MET A 134 15.59 11.47 2.65
C MET A 134 17.11 11.56 2.55
N SER A 135 17.70 12.75 2.66
CA SER A 135 19.16 12.91 2.72
C SER A 135 19.73 12.20 3.93
N ILE A 136 19.10 12.37 5.10
CA ILE A 136 19.48 11.65 6.32
C ILE A 136 19.34 10.14 6.12
N PHE A 137 18.20 9.70 5.57
CA PHE A 137 17.94 8.29 5.31
C PHE A 137 18.98 7.64 4.38
N PHE A 138 19.27 8.26 3.23
CA PHE A 138 20.23 7.74 2.26
C PHE A 138 21.68 7.81 2.76
N LEU A 139 22.05 8.83 3.52
CA LEU A 139 23.38 8.92 4.14
C LEU A 139 23.58 7.80 5.17
N VAL A 140 22.61 7.58 6.06
CA VAL A 140 22.66 6.48 7.04
C VAL A 140 22.73 5.14 6.31
N SER A 141 21.88 4.93 5.30
CA SER A 141 21.90 3.69 4.50
C SER A 141 23.25 3.47 3.81
N SER A 142 23.85 4.54 3.27
CA SER A 142 25.16 4.49 2.61
C SER A 142 26.31 4.21 3.57
N LEU A 143 26.23 4.70 4.81
CA LEU A 143 27.18 4.37 5.86
C LEU A 143 27.15 2.87 6.20
N PHE A 144 25.95 2.29 6.33
CA PHE A 144 25.80 0.85 6.59
C PHE A 144 26.23 -0.02 5.41
N ALA A 145 25.96 0.40 4.17
CA ALA A 145 26.40 -0.30 2.97
C ALA A 145 27.94 -0.22 2.78
N GLY A 146 28.56 0.82 3.32
CA GLY A 146 30.00 1.05 3.26
C GLY A 146 30.44 1.83 2.01
N GLN A 147 31.43 2.69 2.19
CA GLN A 147 31.93 3.59 1.14
C GLN A 147 32.38 2.85 -0.12
N ALA A 148 33.02 1.69 0.00
CA ALA A 148 33.50 0.93 -1.14
C ALA A 148 32.35 0.49 -2.07
N TYR A 149 31.26 0.00 -1.48
CA TYR A 149 30.07 -0.42 -2.23
C TYR A 149 29.35 0.78 -2.87
N VAL A 150 29.13 1.85 -2.09
CA VAL A 150 28.43 3.03 -2.60
C VAL A 150 29.23 3.75 -3.67
N SER A 151 30.57 3.79 -3.57
CA SER A 151 31.42 4.36 -4.62
C SER A 151 31.31 3.60 -5.94
N GLN A 152 31.08 2.28 -5.92
CA GLN A 152 30.82 1.52 -7.15
C GLN A 152 29.50 1.95 -7.81
N LEU A 153 28.46 2.21 -7.02
CA LEU A 153 27.17 2.72 -7.50
C LEU A 153 27.25 4.18 -7.96
N ALA A 154 28.06 4.99 -7.27
CA ALA A 154 28.28 6.40 -7.56
C ALA A 154 29.18 6.62 -8.79
N GLN A 155 29.88 5.58 -9.23
CA GLN A 155 30.85 5.63 -10.33
C GLN A 155 31.92 6.68 -10.06
N GLU A 156 31.99 7.75 -10.87
CA GLU A 156 32.95 8.84 -10.72
C GLU A 156 32.53 9.85 -9.64
N GLN A 157 31.30 9.79 -9.13
CA GLN A 157 30.79 10.73 -8.15
C GLN A 157 31.25 10.38 -6.74
N ASN A 158 31.48 11.41 -5.91
CA ASN A 158 31.70 11.20 -4.48
C ASN A 158 30.45 10.55 -3.84
N TRP A 159 30.65 9.51 -3.01
CA TRP A 159 29.56 8.72 -2.42
C TRP A 159 28.59 9.53 -1.55
N ILE A 160 29.06 10.60 -0.88
CA ILE A 160 28.21 11.52 -0.10
C ILE A 160 27.34 12.34 -1.05
N VAL A 161 27.95 12.92 -2.08
CA VAL A 161 27.24 13.70 -3.11
C VAL A 161 26.22 12.82 -3.82
N PHE A 162 26.57 11.59 -4.16
CA PHE A 162 25.66 10.61 -4.73
C PHE A 162 24.44 10.39 -3.84
N SER A 163 24.66 10.18 -2.54
CA SER A 163 23.56 10.00 -1.55
C SER A 163 22.62 11.20 -1.50
N LEU A 164 23.17 12.42 -1.53
CA LEU A 164 22.40 13.67 -1.57
C LEU A 164 21.65 13.84 -2.91
N ILE A 165 22.24 13.41 -4.03
CA ILE A 165 21.54 13.41 -5.32
C ILE A 165 20.39 12.39 -5.31
N GLN A 166 20.56 11.21 -4.70
CA GLN A 166 19.47 10.23 -4.59
C GLN A 166 18.31 10.76 -3.76
N SER A 167 18.56 11.48 -2.66
CA SER A 167 17.49 12.09 -1.86
C SER A 167 16.74 13.18 -2.63
N LEU A 168 17.43 14.00 -3.42
CA LEU A 168 16.81 15.00 -4.29
C LEU A 168 15.99 14.36 -5.41
N ARG A 169 16.49 13.28 -6.02
CA ARG A 169 15.74 12.51 -7.04
C ARG A 169 14.48 11.89 -6.45
N PHE A 170 14.56 11.35 -5.24
CA PHE A 170 13.40 10.83 -4.53
C PHE A 170 12.37 11.94 -4.29
N ALA A 171 12.78 13.07 -3.74
CA ALA A 171 11.89 14.22 -3.51
C ALA A 171 11.24 14.73 -4.81
N GLY A 172 12.01 14.79 -5.91
CA GLY A 172 11.49 15.12 -7.24
C GLY A 172 10.47 14.09 -7.74
N GLY A 173 10.72 12.80 -7.53
CA GLY A 173 9.78 11.73 -7.84
C GLY A 173 8.46 11.85 -7.07
N VAL A 174 8.53 12.09 -5.75
CA VAL A 174 7.33 12.33 -4.92
C VAL A 174 6.60 13.58 -5.38
N TYR A 175 7.31 14.66 -5.70
CA TYR A 175 6.69 15.88 -6.23
C TYR A 175 5.92 15.61 -7.53
N ILE A 176 6.51 14.87 -8.48
CA ILE A 176 5.84 14.47 -9.72
C ILE A 176 4.59 13.64 -9.42
N ILE A 177 4.67 12.67 -8.49
CA ILE A 177 3.51 11.88 -8.05
C ILE A 177 2.41 12.80 -7.51
N LEU A 178 2.73 13.75 -6.64
CA LEU A 178 1.75 14.65 -6.05
C LEU A 178 1.07 15.52 -7.11
N GLN A 179 1.80 16.03 -8.10
CA GLN A 179 1.21 16.81 -9.20
C GLN A 179 0.34 15.93 -10.10
N GLY A 180 0.83 14.75 -10.47
CA GLY A 180 0.09 13.79 -11.31
C GLY A 180 -1.20 13.32 -10.64
N VAL A 181 -1.18 13.01 -9.35
CA VAL A 181 -2.36 12.59 -8.58
C VAL A 181 -3.41 13.70 -8.53
N LYS A 182 -3.01 14.95 -8.26
CA LYS A 182 -3.94 16.09 -8.23
C LYS A 182 -4.64 16.28 -9.58
N MET A 183 -3.87 16.21 -10.66
CA MET A 183 -4.39 16.29 -12.03
C MET A 183 -5.33 15.13 -12.37
N LEU A 184 -4.96 13.90 -11.99
CA LEU A 184 -5.80 12.72 -12.20
C LEU A 184 -7.14 12.87 -11.46
N ILE A 185 -7.10 13.30 -10.19
CA ILE A 185 -8.30 13.46 -9.36
C ILE A 185 -9.27 14.51 -9.95
N SER A 186 -8.75 15.63 -10.46
CA SER A 186 -9.59 16.69 -11.03
C SER A 186 -10.36 16.24 -12.28
N GLU A 187 -9.80 15.31 -13.05
CA GLU A 187 -10.43 14.80 -14.28
C GLU A 187 -11.27 13.54 -14.06
N ILE A 188 -10.85 12.66 -13.14
CA ILE A 188 -11.54 11.39 -12.92
C ILE A 188 -12.92 11.58 -12.29
N ILE A 189 -13.09 12.55 -11.36
CA ILE A 189 -14.39 12.78 -10.72
C ILE A 189 -15.44 13.22 -11.75
N PRO A 190 -15.21 14.24 -12.61
CA PRO A 190 -16.13 14.58 -13.69
C PRO A 190 -16.36 13.43 -14.67
N ALA A 191 -15.29 12.75 -15.12
CA ALA A 191 -15.40 11.65 -16.08
C ALA A 191 -16.25 10.49 -15.52
N PHE A 192 -16.11 10.19 -14.23
CA PHE A 192 -16.82 9.08 -13.60
C PHE A 192 -18.31 9.35 -13.38
N LYS A 193 -18.76 10.62 -13.39
CA LYS A 193 -20.19 10.95 -13.34
C LYS A 193 -20.96 10.32 -14.51
N GLY A 194 -20.37 10.25 -15.71
CA GLY A 194 -21.01 9.60 -16.86
C GLY A 194 -21.20 8.09 -16.66
N ILE A 195 -20.20 7.41 -16.11
CA ILE A 195 -20.27 5.99 -15.73
C ILE A 195 -21.32 5.79 -14.62
N SER A 196 -21.28 6.65 -13.61
CA SER A 196 -22.19 6.61 -12.47
C SER A 196 -23.65 6.83 -12.90
N GLN A 197 -23.92 7.68 -13.90
CA GLN A 197 -25.27 7.94 -14.37
C GLN A 197 -25.83 6.85 -15.30
N LYS A 198 -24.99 6.23 -16.15
CA LYS A 198 -25.45 5.25 -17.15
C LYS A 198 -25.22 3.80 -16.71
N LEU A 199 -23.98 3.47 -16.38
CA LEU A 199 -23.56 2.07 -16.19
C LEU A 199 -23.78 1.58 -14.76
N VAL A 200 -23.48 2.38 -13.72
CA VAL A 200 -23.66 1.97 -12.33
C VAL A 200 -24.11 3.16 -11.45
N PRO A 201 -25.43 3.33 -11.19
CA PRO A 201 -26.00 4.39 -10.37
C PRO A 201 -25.30 4.56 -9.03
N GLY A 202 -24.70 5.73 -8.82
CA GLY A 202 -24.04 6.10 -7.56
C GLY A 202 -22.66 5.49 -7.37
N ALA A 203 -22.07 4.89 -8.42
CA ALA A 203 -20.71 4.34 -8.36
C ALA A 203 -19.67 5.41 -8.05
N LYS A 204 -18.70 5.02 -7.22
CA LYS A 204 -17.50 5.78 -6.88
C LYS A 204 -16.29 5.10 -7.51
N PRO A 205 -15.39 5.87 -8.15
CA PRO A 205 -14.13 5.32 -8.63
C PRO A 205 -13.23 5.02 -7.42
N ALA A 206 -12.78 3.77 -7.32
CA ALA A 206 -11.80 3.35 -6.34
C ALA A 206 -10.41 3.35 -6.99
N LEU A 207 -9.53 4.22 -6.49
CA LEU A 207 -8.23 4.53 -7.10
C LEU A 207 -7.07 4.02 -6.23
N ASP A 208 -5.90 3.96 -6.86
CA ASP A 208 -4.67 3.51 -6.24
C ASP A 208 -4.26 4.38 -5.02
N CYS A 209 -3.51 3.80 -4.10
CA CYS A 209 -3.13 4.38 -2.82
C CYS A 209 -2.45 5.75 -2.90
N PRO A 210 -1.66 6.13 -3.94
CA PRO A 210 -1.11 7.48 -4.04
C PRO A 210 -2.18 8.58 -4.13
N MET A 211 -3.44 8.24 -4.43
CA MET A 211 -4.55 9.20 -4.44
C MET A 211 -4.63 10.01 -3.14
N VAL A 212 -4.25 9.42 -2.00
CA VAL A 212 -4.36 10.08 -0.70
C VAL A 212 -3.14 10.92 -0.35
N PHE A 213 -2.03 10.80 -1.10
CA PHE A 213 -0.77 11.49 -0.78
C PHE A 213 -0.90 13.00 -0.92
N ALA A 214 -1.75 13.46 -1.82
CA ALA A 214 -2.02 14.88 -2.02
C ALA A 214 -2.75 15.54 -0.84
N TYR A 215 -3.41 14.75 0.03
CA TYR A 215 -4.20 15.26 1.16
C TYR A 215 -3.38 15.45 2.43
N ALA A 216 -2.32 14.65 2.64
CA ALA A 216 -1.39 14.82 3.77
C ALA A 216 0.05 14.44 3.37
N PRO A 217 0.75 15.29 2.59
CA PRO A 217 2.08 14.98 2.09
C PRO A 217 3.14 14.79 3.18
N ASN A 218 3.05 15.46 4.34
CA ASN A 218 4.01 15.22 5.42
C ASN A 218 3.74 13.87 6.09
N ALA A 219 2.48 13.45 6.21
CA ALA A 219 2.12 12.13 6.73
C ALA A 219 2.67 10.97 5.88
N VAL A 220 2.77 11.15 4.55
CA VAL A 220 3.40 10.18 3.63
C VAL A 220 4.82 9.86 4.08
N LEU A 221 5.61 10.89 4.37
CA LEU A 221 7.01 10.75 4.74
C LEU A 221 7.19 10.09 6.12
N PHE A 222 6.45 10.58 7.12
CA PHE A 222 6.49 9.99 8.47
C PHE A 222 6.01 8.54 8.47
N GLY A 223 4.96 8.24 7.70
CA GLY A 223 4.43 6.90 7.56
C GLY A 223 5.42 5.95 6.91
N PHE A 224 6.06 6.35 5.82
CA PHE A 224 7.13 5.58 5.17
C PHE A 224 8.25 5.23 6.16
N ILE A 225 8.83 6.22 6.83
CA ILE A 225 9.98 6.02 7.72
C ILE A 225 9.60 5.12 8.90
N SER A 226 8.42 5.34 9.50
CA SER A 226 7.96 4.53 10.62
C SER A 226 7.64 3.09 10.22
N SER A 227 7.06 2.89 9.03
CA SER A 227 6.79 1.55 8.50
C SER A 227 8.08 0.82 8.17
N PHE A 228 9.05 1.49 7.54
CA PHE A 228 10.34 0.91 7.18
C PHE A 228 11.16 0.53 8.43
N LEU A 229 11.15 1.38 9.47
CA LEU A 229 11.75 1.06 10.76
C LEU A 229 11.13 -0.19 11.39
N ALA A 230 9.80 -0.32 11.36
CA ALA A 230 9.13 -1.54 11.82
C ALA A 230 9.59 -2.76 11.02
N GLY A 231 9.74 -2.63 9.69
CA GLY A 231 10.27 -3.70 8.86
C GLY A 231 11.68 -4.13 9.24
N ILE A 232 12.59 -3.18 9.53
CA ILE A 232 13.94 -3.49 10.03
C ILE A 232 13.86 -4.24 11.36
N VAL A 233 13.01 -3.80 12.29
CA VAL A 233 12.82 -4.47 13.59
C VAL A 233 12.36 -5.92 13.37
N VAL A 234 11.39 -6.16 12.51
CA VAL A 234 10.91 -7.51 12.19
C VAL A 234 12.01 -8.36 11.54
N MET A 235 12.76 -7.79 10.60
CA MET A 235 13.88 -8.49 9.97
C MET A 235 14.92 -8.96 11.00
N LEU A 236 15.28 -8.11 11.96
CA LEU A 236 16.20 -8.47 13.04
C LEU A 236 15.64 -9.58 13.96
N ILE A 237 14.34 -9.52 14.26
CA ILE A 237 13.64 -10.58 15.01
C ILE A 237 13.69 -11.90 14.24
N GLN A 238 13.39 -11.88 12.94
CA GLN A 238 13.43 -13.07 12.09
C GLN A 238 14.84 -13.69 12.03
N ILE A 239 15.88 -12.86 11.92
CA ILE A 239 17.28 -13.32 11.96
C ILE A 239 17.59 -13.96 13.31
N TYR A 240 17.22 -13.32 14.42
CA TYR A 240 17.51 -13.82 15.76
C TYR A 240 16.88 -15.19 16.04
N PHE A 241 15.65 -15.41 15.58
CA PHE A 241 14.94 -16.68 15.73
C PHE A 241 15.20 -17.70 14.61
N CYS A 242 16.11 -17.41 13.67
CA CYS A 242 16.39 -18.23 12.48
C CYS A 242 15.12 -18.55 11.67
N TRP A 243 14.20 -17.60 11.59
CA TRP A 243 12.99 -17.66 10.78
C TRP A 243 13.27 -17.27 9.33
N THR A 244 12.29 -17.50 8.44
CA THR A 244 12.34 -16.95 7.08
C THR A 244 12.40 -15.43 7.14
N VAL A 245 13.48 -14.86 6.62
CA VAL A 245 13.75 -13.42 6.67
C VAL A 245 13.05 -12.71 5.53
N ILE A 246 12.16 -11.78 5.87
CA ILE A 246 11.52 -10.85 4.93
C ILE A 246 12.35 -9.57 4.91
N VAL A 247 13.05 -9.35 3.80
CA VAL A 247 13.84 -8.12 3.60
C VAL A 247 12.88 -6.94 3.38
N PRO A 248 12.95 -5.86 4.19
CA PRO A 248 12.07 -4.70 4.04
C PRO A 248 12.22 -4.03 2.67
N GLY A 249 11.18 -4.16 1.83
CA GLY A 249 11.15 -3.54 0.51
C GLY A 249 10.81 -2.05 0.59
N VAL A 250 11.71 -1.19 0.08
CA VAL A 250 11.51 0.28 0.11
C VAL A 250 10.20 0.68 -0.57
N VAL A 251 9.87 0.08 -1.71
CA VAL A 251 8.62 0.36 -2.45
C VAL A 251 7.39 0.03 -1.61
N ALA A 252 7.33 -1.17 -1.01
CA ALA A 252 6.21 -1.59 -0.19
C ALA A 252 6.03 -0.70 1.04
N HIS A 253 7.11 -0.45 1.80
CA HIS A 253 7.03 0.43 2.97
C HIS A 253 6.76 1.89 2.60
N PHE A 254 7.22 2.36 1.43
CA PHE A 254 6.89 3.70 0.96
C PHE A 254 5.40 3.81 0.65
N PHE A 255 4.86 3.02 -0.28
CA PHE A 255 3.46 3.19 -0.70
C PHE A 255 2.47 2.79 0.39
N LEU A 256 2.68 1.63 1.03
CA LEU A 256 1.77 1.12 2.05
C LEU A 256 1.92 1.86 3.38
N GLY A 257 3.17 2.12 3.79
CA GLY A 257 3.47 2.88 5.01
C GLY A 257 3.05 4.33 4.89
N ALA A 258 3.28 4.99 3.75
CA ALA A 258 2.77 6.34 3.53
C ALA A 258 1.25 6.41 3.59
N THR A 259 0.56 5.48 2.92
CA THR A 259 -0.91 5.45 2.93
C THR A 259 -1.44 5.24 4.35
N SER A 260 -0.82 4.32 5.10
CA SER A 260 -1.13 4.09 6.52
C SER A 260 -0.88 5.35 7.36
N GLY A 261 0.19 6.08 7.06
CA GLY A 261 0.52 7.35 7.70
C GLY A 261 -0.55 8.40 7.47
N VAL A 262 -1.04 8.51 6.23
CA VAL A 262 -2.13 9.42 5.87
C VAL A 262 -3.43 9.04 6.59
N TYR A 263 -3.79 7.75 6.62
CA TYR A 263 -4.99 7.27 7.32
C TYR A 263 -4.90 7.49 8.83
N GLY A 264 -3.75 7.15 9.44
CA GLY A 264 -3.49 7.39 10.85
C GLY A 264 -3.42 8.88 11.20
N ASN A 265 -2.93 9.74 10.30
CA ASN A 265 -2.94 11.18 10.50
C ASN A 265 -4.36 11.76 10.49
N ALA A 266 -5.20 11.33 9.56
CA ALA A 266 -6.58 11.79 9.46
C ALA A 266 -7.42 11.45 10.71
N THR A 267 -7.09 10.36 11.41
CA THR A 267 -7.80 9.94 12.61
C THR A 267 -7.12 10.33 13.92
N GLY A 268 -5.81 10.51 13.92
CA GLY A 268 -5.00 10.62 15.13
C GLY A 268 -3.80 11.56 15.06
N GLY A 269 -3.71 12.41 14.04
CA GLY A 269 -2.62 13.36 13.84
C GLY A 269 -1.25 12.68 13.71
N PHE A 270 -0.18 13.41 14.05
CA PHE A 270 1.21 12.95 14.00
C PHE A 270 1.44 11.63 14.74
N ARG A 271 0.83 11.46 15.93
CA ARG A 271 0.93 10.19 16.68
C ARG A 271 0.26 9.04 15.95
N GLY A 272 -0.92 9.27 15.38
CA GLY A 272 -1.61 8.27 14.57
C GLY A 272 -0.83 7.89 13.31
N ALA A 273 -0.21 8.86 12.65
CA ALA A 273 0.63 8.62 11.49
C ALA A 273 1.82 7.68 11.81
N ILE A 274 2.53 7.94 12.91
CA ILE A 274 3.66 7.12 13.35
C ILE A 274 3.20 5.73 13.80
N LEU A 275 2.29 5.67 14.79
CA LEU A 275 1.88 4.39 15.38
C LEU A 275 1.14 3.51 14.37
N GLY A 276 0.24 4.08 13.58
CA GLY A 276 -0.51 3.36 12.56
C GLY A 276 0.41 2.76 11.50
N SER A 277 1.38 3.53 11.01
CA SER A 277 2.34 3.04 10.01
C SER A 277 3.35 2.06 10.59
N PHE A 278 3.74 2.22 11.86
CA PHE A 278 4.59 1.25 12.54
C PHE A 278 3.89 -0.11 12.63
N VAL A 279 2.64 -0.14 13.09
CA VAL A 279 1.84 -1.38 13.15
C VAL A 279 1.67 -1.97 11.76
N GLN A 280 1.38 -1.15 10.75
CA GLN A 280 1.31 -1.62 9.38
C GLN A 280 2.64 -2.23 8.91
N GLY A 281 3.78 -1.61 9.21
CA GLY A 281 5.10 -2.12 8.88
C GLY A 281 5.39 -3.48 9.52
N LEU A 282 4.97 -3.69 10.79
CA LEU A 282 5.05 -4.99 11.44
C LEU A 282 4.25 -6.05 10.68
N ILE A 283 3.01 -5.71 10.29
CA ILE A 283 2.10 -6.60 9.56
C ILE A 283 2.72 -7.02 8.23
N ILE A 284 3.17 -6.08 7.41
CA ILE A 284 3.70 -6.39 6.07
C ILE A 284 5.09 -7.04 6.09
N SER A 285 5.74 -7.14 7.25
CA SER A 285 7.01 -7.87 7.41
C SER A 285 6.82 -9.25 8.04
N PHE A 286 5.77 -9.46 8.86
CA PHE A 286 5.46 -10.77 9.42
C PHE A 286 4.53 -11.61 8.54
N LEU A 287 3.44 -11.04 8.03
CA LEU A 287 2.45 -11.84 7.30
C LEU A 287 3.01 -12.53 6.04
N PRO A 288 3.88 -11.90 5.24
CA PRO A 288 4.43 -12.59 4.06
C PRO A 288 5.27 -13.81 4.41
N MET A 289 5.91 -13.83 5.59
CA MET A 289 6.61 -15.01 6.13
C MET A 289 5.65 -16.20 6.28
N LEU A 290 4.45 -15.95 6.80
CA LEU A 290 3.41 -16.96 6.99
C LEU A 290 2.78 -17.39 5.67
N LEU A 291 2.74 -16.49 4.68
CA LEU A 291 2.15 -16.76 3.37
C LEU A 291 3.03 -17.70 2.52
N ILE A 292 4.36 -17.61 2.61
CA ILE A 292 5.29 -18.37 1.75
C ILE A 292 4.97 -19.87 1.67
N PRO A 293 4.74 -20.61 2.78
CA PRO A 293 4.39 -22.03 2.71
C PRO A 293 3.12 -22.34 1.91
N VAL A 294 2.17 -21.41 1.86
CA VAL A 294 0.89 -21.58 1.16
C VAL A 294 1.04 -21.41 -0.37
N LEU A 295 2.07 -20.69 -0.81
CA LEU A 295 2.29 -20.45 -2.23
C LEU A 295 2.79 -21.69 -2.98
N GLY A 296 3.24 -22.74 -2.28
CA GLY A 296 3.76 -23.97 -2.85
C GLY A 296 5.14 -23.82 -3.51
N ASN A 297 5.60 -24.86 -4.22
CA ASN A 297 6.83 -24.83 -5.03
C ASN A 297 6.65 -24.03 -6.33
N LEU A 298 6.23 -22.77 -6.21
CA LEU A 298 6.52 -21.80 -7.26
C LEU A 298 8.05 -21.76 -7.36
N GLY A 299 8.61 -21.84 -8.55
CA GLY A 299 10.04 -21.62 -8.80
C GLY A 299 10.52 -20.20 -8.47
N ILE A 300 9.88 -19.54 -7.50
CA ILE A 300 10.02 -18.19 -7.01
C ILE A 300 10.36 -18.28 -5.51
N TYR A 301 11.35 -19.12 -5.15
CA TYR A 301 11.78 -19.42 -3.78
C TYR A 301 12.29 -18.20 -2.98
N SER A 302 12.18 -16.99 -3.52
CA SER A 302 12.76 -15.77 -2.95
C SER A 302 11.87 -14.53 -3.09
N THR A 303 10.61 -14.66 -3.55
CA THR A 303 9.67 -13.52 -3.52
C THR A 303 8.29 -13.92 -3.02
N THR A 304 7.59 -12.95 -2.45
CA THR A 304 6.26 -13.11 -1.85
C THR A 304 5.46 -11.82 -2.00
N PHE A 305 4.19 -11.84 -1.62
CA PHE A 305 3.31 -10.68 -1.63
C PHE A 305 3.43 -9.92 -0.30
N SER A 306 3.74 -8.62 -0.36
CA SER A 306 3.95 -7.78 0.82
C SER A 306 2.66 -7.32 1.48
N ASP A 307 1.61 -7.10 0.71
CA ASP A 307 0.44 -6.37 1.20
C ASP A 307 -0.43 -7.24 2.11
N MET A 308 -1.01 -6.62 3.14
CA MET A 308 -1.80 -7.34 4.14
C MET A 308 -2.95 -8.12 3.51
N ASP A 309 -3.69 -7.53 2.56
CA ASP A 309 -4.86 -8.18 1.98
C ASP A 309 -4.44 -9.41 1.15
N PHE A 310 -3.31 -9.35 0.45
CA PHE A 310 -2.77 -10.52 -0.25
C PHE A 310 -2.43 -11.64 0.75
N ALA A 311 -1.78 -11.31 1.86
CA ALA A 311 -1.45 -12.32 2.84
C ALA A 311 -2.68 -12.88 3.56
N VAL A 312 -3.66 -12.05 3.95
CA VAL A 312 -4.89 -12.50 4.61
C VAL A 312 -5.71 -13.41 3.69
N ILE A 313 -5.94 -12.97 2.45
CA ILE A 313 -6.71 -13.77 1.47
C ILE A 313 -5.93 -15.02 1.09
N GLY A 314 -4.61 -14.91 0.92
CA GLY A 314 -3.76 -16.05 0.58
C GLY A 314 -3.75 -17.11 1.69
N LEU A 315 -3.56 -16.71 2.96
CA LEU A 315 -3.63 -17.61 4.11
C LEU A 315 -5.02 -18.24 4.27
N PHE A 316 -6.07 -17.46 4.09
CA PHE A 316 -7.44 -17.97 4.12
C PHE A 316 -7.67 -19.03 3.03
N LEU A 317 -7.25 -18.75 1.79
CA LEU A 317 -7.34 -19.69 0.68
C LEU A 317 -6.49 -20.94 0.91
N GLY A 318 -5.28 -20.78 1.46
CA GLY A 318 -4.40 -21.89 1.82
C GLY A 318 -5.01 -22.81 2.87
N TYR A 319 -5.73 -22.25 3.84
CA TYR A 319 -6.40 -23.04 4.86
C TYR A 319 -7.59 -23.84 4.30
N ILE A 320 -8.35 -23.26 3.36
CA ILE A 320 -9.50 -23.96 2.76
C ILE A 320 -9.13 -24.87 1.59
N ALA A 321 -7.95 -24.68 0.98
CA ALA A 321 -7.48 -25.41 -0.19
C ALA A 321 -7.56 -26.94 -0.06
N PRO A 322 -7.13 -27.57 1.05
CA PRO A 322 -7.24 -29.03 1.23
C PRO A 322 -8.68 -29.56 1.16
N PHE A 323 -9.67 -28.71 1.47
CA PHE A 323 -11.10 -29.07 1.43
C PHE A 323 -11.73 -28.86 0.03
N LEU A 324 -11.08 -28.12 -0.86
CA LEU A 324 -11.60 -27.77 -2.19
C LEU A 324 -11.11 -28.71 -3.30
N GLY A 325 -9.93 -29.28 -3.15
CA GLY A 325 -9.34 -30.27 -4.05
C GLY A 325 -8.34 -31.09 -3.26
N GLY A 326 -8.64 -32.37 -3.08
CA GLY A 326 -7.94 -33.22 -2.12
C GLY A 326 -6.43 -33.26 -2.33
N LEU A 327 -5.72 -32.77 -1.31
CA LEU A 327 -4.46 -33.30 -0.83
C LEU A 327 -4.64 -33.65 0.65
#